data_AF-A0A7J3X9L7-F1
#
_entry.id   AF-A0A7J3X9L7-F1
#
_cell.length_a   1.000
_cell.length_b   1.000
_cell.length_c   1.000
_cell.angle_alpha   90.00
_cell.angle_beta   90.00
_cell.angle_gamma   90.00
#
_symmetry.space_group_name_H-M   'P 1'
#
loop_
_entity.id
_entity.type
_entity.pdbx_description
1 polymer ?
#
loop_
_entity_poly.entity_id
_entity_poly.type
_entity_poly.pdbx_seq_one_letter_code
_entity_poly.pdbx_strand_id
1 'polypeptide(L)'
;MVHCSSSPLAMLRSVSSFLSTRTNEPLSVTRTTFTLNSPTVIFCSAVRSRTILAQLPCFTSRGYTATTFTSSLYLRTRGVGGWAAALSAAASRTTARESTARLMRILYPRCGGRNAFPGTPKPYVGGSVKCRVCGGEAAVRLEYANLRLCGEHFVEFFERRVLRTVERYGMLREGERVAVAVSGGKDSVSLLHALWRLRERLGVELVGVTIDLGIRGYSEEYVGVAVENFERLGVPYRVVRLADYGFTVDDATRLRRPVCSVCGTVKRYLLNRTARELGAHVVATGHTLDDFLSVLLQAYVRGDLGLLSKHKPYLPPADGLVARAKPLSETPESDTLAYARILGLRFTERKCPYAGKAASLDYKAALDLLEERHPSTKFQMLRSFLDKIQPRVAAEAREGLGRCEVCGEPSSSRVCQFCRLRAQLAGAPTGPAVAT
;
A
#
# COMPACT_ATOMS: atom_id res chain seq x y z
N MET A 1 43.67 -4.91 3.39
CA MET A 1 44.02 -4.56 4.78
C MET A 1 44.27 -3.07 4.85
N VAL A 2 43.96 -2.49 6.01
CA VAL A 2 43.95 -1.06 6.37
C VAL A 2 42.68 -0.29 5.97
N HIS A 3 42.22 0.49 6.94
CA HIS A 3 40.86 0.91 7.28
C HIS A 3 40.78 2.44 7.31
N CYS A 4 39.56 2.99 7.11
CA CYS A 4 39.01 4.27 7.62
C CYS A 4 39.71 5.60 7.26
N SER A 5 39.04 6.65 6.77
CA SER A 5 37.90 7.33 7.42
C SER A 5 37.25 8.43 6.52
N SER A 6 35.91 8.51 6.56
CA SER A 6 34.99 9.69 6.57
C SER A 6 35.57 11.11 6.36
N SER A 7 34.98 12.10 5.65
CA SER A 7 33.59 12.43 5.27
C SER A 7 33.56 13.79 4.46
N PRO A 8 32.44 14.54 4.24
CA PRO A 8 31.85 14.77 2.91
C PRO A 8 31.60 16.26 2.53
N LEU A 9 32.13 16.79 1.42
CA LEU A 9 31.70 18.11 0.89
C LEU A 9 32.16 18.33 -0.56
N ALA A 10 31.58 17.57 -1.51
CA ALA A 10 31.74 17.85 -2.93
C ALA A 10 30.65 17.17 -3.75
N MET A 11 29.43 17.71 -3.74
CA MET A 11 28.50 17.55 -4.87
C MET A 11 27.32 18.49 -4.67
N LEU A 12 27.38 19.66 -5.31
CA LEU A 12 26.24 20.43 -5.84
C LEU A 12 26.83 21.56 -6.71
N ARG A 13 27.47 21.17 -7.82
CA ARG A 13 27.75 22.03 -8.97
C ARG A 13 27.11 21.37 -10.20
N SER A 14 25.85 21.72 -10.44
CA SER A 14 25.13 21.76 -11.71
C SER A 14 23.68 22.05 -11.29
N VAL A 15 23.06 23.19 -11.56
CA VAL A 15 22.69 23.69 -12.88
C VAL A 15 22.30 25.16 -12.69
N SER A 16 23.06 26.10 -13.25
CA SER A 16 22.59 27.46 -13.51
C SER A 16 23.55 28.11 -14.51
N SER A 17 23.56 27.57 -15.72
CA SER A 17 24.23 28.18 -16.86
C SER A 17 23.41 27.90 -18.11
N PHE A 18 22.22 28.46 -18.20
CA PHE A 18 21.55 28.63 -19.48
C PHE A 18 20.48 29.72 -19.30
N LEU A 19 20.50 30.71 -20.18
CA LEU A 19 19.57 31.85 -20.31
C LEU A 19 19.92 33.12 -19.50
N SER A 20 20.95 33.83 -19.97
CA SER A 20 20.87 35.29 -20.05
C SER A 20 21.69 35.75 -21.24
N THR A 21 21.01 36.23 -22.28
CA THR A 21 21.43 37.33 -23.18
C THR A 21 20.41 37.40 -24.31
N ARG A 22 19.49 38.36 -24.22
CA ARG A 22 19.04 39.17 -25.37
C ARG A 22 18.03 40.23 -24.93
N THR A 23 18.17 41.35 -25.63
CA THR A 23 17.30 42.53 -25.82
C THR A 23 17.30 43.67 -24.79
N ASN A 24 17.55 44.83 -25.40
CA ASN A 24 17.64 46.21 -24.93
C ASN A 24 16.27 46.82 -24.54
N GLU A 25 16.40 47.89 -23.74
CA GLU A 25 15.51 49.06 -23.55
C GLU A 25 14.32 49.01 -22.56
N PRO A 26 13.97 50.19 -21.97
CA PRO A 26 13.28 50.30 -20.68
C PRO A 26 11.78 50.55 -20.84
N LEU A 27 10.97 50.06 -19.89
CA LEU A 27 9.56 50.44 -19.76
C LEU A 27 9.24 50.89 -18.34
N SER A 28 9.04 52.18 -18.20
CA SER A 28 8.33 52.84 -17.11
C SER A 28 6.82 52.63 -17.31
N VAL A 29 6.10 52.14 -16.28
CA VAL A 29 4.64 52.31 -16.21
C VAL A 29 4.21 52.57 -14.76
N THR A 30 3.28 53.51 -14.69
CA THR A 30 2.70 54.32 -13.63
C THR A 30 1.86 53.57 -12.59
N ARG A 31 1.77 54.20 -11.39
CA ARG A 31 0.84 53.87 -10.32
C ARG A 31 -0.61 54.05 -10.78
N THR A 32 -1.46 53.07 -10.50
CA THR A 32 -2.89 53.30 -10.32
C THR A 32 -3.31 52.72 -8.98
N THR A 33 -3.76 53.61 -8.10
CA THR A 33 -4.29 53.33 -6.77
C THR A 33 -5.67 52.70 -6.85
N PHE A 34 -5.88 51.59 -6.15
CA PHE A 34 -7.20 51.17 -5.68
C PHE A 34 -7.17 51.13 -4.16
N THR A 35 -8.00 51.96 -3.54
CA THR A 35 -8.35 51.95 -2.13
C THR A 35 -9.43 50.90 -1.90
N LEU A 36 -9.21 49.98 -0.96
CA LEU A 36 -10.28 49.18 -0.37
C LEU A 36 -9.99 48.98 1.12
N ASN A 37 -11.04 49.27 1.91
CA ASN A 37 -11.07 49.40 3.35
C ASN A 37 -10.59 48.14 4.11
N SER A 38 -9.88 48.42 5.20
CA SER A 38 -9.42 47.50 6.25
C SER A 38 -10.58 46.85 7.06
N PRO A 39 -10.35 45.79 7.87
CA PRO A 39 -9.53 45.87 9.08
C PRO A 39 -8.42 44.80 9.20
N THR A 40 -7.20 45.30 9.40
CA THR A 40 -6.21 44.96 10.44
C THR A 40 -5.99 43.49 10.86
N VAL A 41 -4.83 42.93 10.52
CA VAL A 41 -3.96 42.19 11.47
C VAL A 41 -2.50 42.56 11.18
N ILE A 42 -1.83 43.07 12.21
CA ILE A 42 -0.44 43.54 12.22
C ILE A 42 0.51 42.34 12.25
N PHE A 43 1.34 42.18 11.21
CA PHE A 43 2.52 41.32 11.26
C PHE A 43 3.71 42.15 11.74
N CYS A 44 4.23 41.84 12.92
CA CYS A 44 5.48 42.41 13.41
C CYS A 44 6.66 41.60 12.82
N SER A 45 7.50 42.28 12.05
CA SER A 45 8.68 41.74 11.37
C SER A 45 9.95 41.87 12.20
N ALA A 46 10.94 41.04 11.82
CA ALA A 46 12.37 41.05 12.16
C ALA A 46 12.73 40.24 13.42
N VAL A 47 13.76 39.40 13.44
CA VAL A 47 15.12 39.59 12.93
C VAL A 47 15.75 38.24 12.51
N ARG A 48 16.52 38.29 11.42
CA ARG A 48 17.41 37.22 10.94
C ARG A 48 18.49 36.89 11.97
N SER A 49 18.76 35.60 12.19
CA SER A 49 20.14 35.11 12.27
C SER A 49 20.23 33.62 11.96
N ARG A 50 21.20 33.30 11.10
CA ARG A 50 21.53 31.97 10.61
C ARG A 50 22.18 31.17 11.74
N THR A 51 21.62 30.01 12.08
CA THR A 51 22.37 28.97 12.77
C THR A 51 22.02 27.61 12.16
N ILE A 52 23.08 26.93 11.73
CA ILE A 52 23.14 25.61 11.12
C ILE A 52 22.54 24.58 12.09
N LEU A 53 21.49 23.87 11.69
CA LEU A 53 21.02 22.67 12.38
C LEU A 53 21.75 21.45 11.82
N ALA A 54 22.78 21.02 12.56
CA ALA A 54 23.40 19.71 12.38
C ALA A 54 22.41 18.61 12.77
N GLN A 55 22.29 17.59 11.93
CA GLN A 55 21.56 16.35 12.20
C GLN A 55 22.26 15.57 13.32
N LEU A 56 21.53 15.24 14.39
CA LEU A 56 21.94 14.24 15.37
C LEU A 56 21.28 12.89 15.05
N PRO A 57 22.01 11.76 15.09
CA PRO A 57 21.45 10.44 14.87
C PRO A 57 20.63 9.95 16.08
N CYS A 58 19.50 9.32 15.80
CA CYS A 58 18.63 8.67 16.77
C CYS A 58 19.26 7.34 17.19
N PHE A 59 19.92 7.29 18.36
CA PHE A 59 20.38 6.04 18.97
C PHE A 59 19.24 5.42 19.79
N THR A 60 18.87 4.20 19.41
CA THR A 60 17.99 3.29 20.13
C THR A 60 18.59 2.91 21.48
N SER A 61 17.81 2.98 22.55
CA SER A 61 18.21 2.57 23.90
C SER A 61 18.38 1.05 24.02
N ARG A 62 19.63 0.60 24.14
CA ARG A 62 19.98 -0.58 24.94
C ARG A 62 20.81 -0.08 26.12
N GLY A 63 20.38 -0.47 27.32
CA GLY A 63 20.86 0.10 28.57
C GLY A 63 22.35 -0.15 28.81
N TYR A 64 23.00 0.81 29.46
CA TYR A 64 24.10 0.59 30.39
C TYR A 64 24.13 1.75 31.40
N THR A 65 24.62 1.39 32.58
CA THR A 65 24.70 2.10 33.85
C THR A 65 25.43 3.44 33.82
N ALA A 66 25.04 4.33 34.74
CA ALA A 66 25.64 5.64 34.96
C ALA A 66 27.14 5.54 35.29
N THR A 67 27.95 6.36 34.63
CA THR A 67 29.28 6.72 35.12
C THR A 67 29.53 8.18 34.78
N THR A 68 29.71 8.99 35.81
CA THR A 68 30.07 10.40 35.78
C THR A 68 31.45 10.58 35.16
N PHE A 69 31.56 11.45 34.14
CA PHE A 69 32.84 12.07 33.77
C PHE A 69 32.63 13.57 33.59
N THR A 70 33.24 14.33 34.49
CA THR A 70 33.47 15.77 34.39
C THR A 70 34.63 16.01 33.42
N SER A 71 34.49 16.98 32.52
CA SER A 71 35.61 17.54 31.78
C SER A 71 35.35 19.01 31.53
N SER A 72 36.11 19.81 32.28
CA SER A 72 36.17 21.26 32.22
C SER A 72 36.75 21.70 30.87
N LEU A 73 36.08 22.63 30.17
CA LEU A 73 36.67 23.32 29.03
C LEU A 73 36.86 24.81 29.36
N TYR A 74 38.12 25.15 29.60
CA TYR A 74 38.64 26.50 29.71
C TYR A 74 38.38 27.29 28.41
N LEU A 75 37.70 28.42 28.49
CA LEU A 75 37.75 29.45 27.46
C LEU A 75 38.43 30.70 28.01
N ARG A 76 39.60 30.96 27.43
CA ARG A 76 40.52 32.06 27.69
C ARG A 76 39.93 33.35 27.11
N THR A 77 39.36 34.21 27.94
CA THR A 77 38.91 35.55 27.53
C THR A 77 40.09 36.52 27.51
N ARG A 78 40.42 37.05 26.33
CA ARG A 78 41.22 38.29 26.21
C ARG A 78 40.27 39.46 25.98
N GLY A 79 40.35 40.43 26.88
CA GLY A 79 40.26 41.84 26.51
C GLY A 79 38.89 42.50 26.66
N VAL A 80 38.88 43.36 27.69
CA VAL A 80 38.26 44.70 27.74
C VAL A 80 36.94 44.79 28.52
N GLY A 81 37.09 45.14 29.80
CA GLY A 81 36.47 46.34 30.37
C GLY A 81 35.03 46.25 30.84
N GLY A 82 34.86 46.08 32.16
CA GLY A 82 33.99 46.96 32.93
C GLY A 82 32.56 46.48 33.20
N TRP A 83 32.20 46.52 34.48
CA TRP A 83 30.86 46.35 35.08
C TRP A 83 30.41 44.93 35.39
N ALA A 84 31.14 44.30 36.30
CA ALA A 84 30.53 43.45 37.32
C ALA A 84 30.08 44.34 38.50
N ALA A 85 28.80 44.33 38.85
CA ALA A 85 28.28 44.45 40.23
C ALA A 85 26.77 44.74 40.23
N ALA A 86 25.95 43.70 40.07
CA ALA A 86 24.66 43.65 40.74
C ALA A 86 24.21 42.19 40.79
N LEU A 87 23.77 41.75 41.96
CA LEU A 87 23.10 40.48 42.24
C LEU A 87 24.02 39.28 42.53
N SER A 88 24.93 39.50 43.48
CA SER A 88 25.21 38.48 44.51
C SER A 88 24.30 38.78 45.70
N ALA A 89 23.11 38.16 45.76
CA ALA A 89 22.31 37.91 46.96
C ALA A 89 20.88 37.50 46.57
N ALA A 90 20.60 36.19 46.55
CA ALA A 90 19.32 35.57 46.92
C ALA A 90 19.31 34.11 46.44
N ALA A 91 20.25 33.31 46.94
CA ALA A 91 20.08 31.87 46.98
C ALA A 91 19.17 31.55 48.17
N SER A 92 17.86 31.56 47.97
CA SER A 92 16.92 30.93 48.90
C SER A 92 15.77 30.27 48.13
N ARG A 93 16.00 28.98 47.88
CA ARG A 93 15.07 27.84 47.85
C ARG A 93 13.68 28.04 47.22
N THR A 94 13.30 26.98 46.48
CA THR A 94 11.92 26.64 46.05
C THR A 94 11.28 27.56 45.03
N THR A 95 11.43 27.23 43.74
CA THR A 95 10.35 26.91 42.77
C THR A 95 10.92 26.81 41.34
N ALA A 96 11.84 25.87 41.10
CA ALA A 96 12.32 25.55 39.73
C ALA A 96 11.81 24.20 39.21
N ARG A 97 11.04 23.46 40.02
CA ARG A 97 10.47 22.14 39.65
C ARG A 97 9.02 22.19 39.18
N GLU A 98 8.27 23.25 39.46
CA GLU A 98 6.85 23.33 39.07
C GLU A 98 6.64 23.96 37.69
N SER A 99 7.54 24.84 37.24
CA SER A 99 7.41 25.57 35.97
C SER A 99 7.72 24.68 34.75
N THR A 100 8.67 23.74 34.89
CA THR A 100 9.04 22.78 33.82
C THR A 100 8.00 21.66 33.67
N ALA A 101 7.39 21.21 34.76
CA ALA A 101 6.33 20.20 34.73
C ALA A 101 5.02 20.72 34.10
N ARG A 102 4.71 22.01 34.25
CA ARG A 102 3.53 22.65 33.65
C ARG A 102 3.71 22.93 32.15
N LEU A 103 4.93 23.29 31.72
CA LEU A 103 5.26 23.45 30.30
C LEU A 103 5.36 22.13 29.54
N MET A 104 5.89 21.05 30.16
CA MET A 104 5.91 19.73 29.52
C MET A 104 4.52 19.09 29.36
N ARG A 105 3.52 19.44 30.19
CA ARG A 105 2.14 18.94 30.04
C ARG A 105 1.35 19.61 28.92
N ILE A 106 1.72 20.83 28.51
CA ILE A 106 1.04 21.56 27.44
C ILE A 106 1.60 21.16 26.07
N LEU A 107 2.89 20.81 25.99
CA LEU A 107 3.54 20.40 24.73
C LEU A 107 3.54 18.88 24.50
N TYR A 108 3.32 18.06 25.52
CA TYR A 108 3.26 16.59 25.40
C TYR A 108 2.10 16.01 26.23
N PRO A 109 0.89 15.89 25.66
CA PRO A 109 -0.13 15.08 26.30
C PRO A 109 0.37 13.63 26.39
N ARG A 110 0.46 13.12 27.62
CA ARG A 110 0.87 11.76 28.01
C ARG A 110 0.62 10.72 26.90
N CYS A 111 1.69 10.33 26.20
CA CYS A 111 1.78 8.99 25.62
C CYS A 111 1.87 8.01 26.78
N GLY A 112 0.71 7.61 27.30
CA GLY A 112 0.62 6.52 28.26
C GLY A 112 1.16 5.25 27.60
N GLY A 113 2.18 4.67 28.22
CA GLY A 113 2.76 3.40 27.82
C GLY A 113 1.69 2.34 27.65
N ARG A 114 1.47 1.96 26.41
CA ARG A 114 0.90 0.67 26.01
C ARG A 114 1.76 0.18 24.86
N ASN A 115 2.59 -0.83 25.13
CA ASN A 115 3.12 -1.71 24.10
C ASN A 115 1.95 -2.55 23.54
N ALA A 116 1.00 -1.90 22.88
CA ALA A 116 0.01 -2.54 22.04
C ALA A 116 0.32 -2.08 20.62
N PHE A 117 0.72 -3.02 19.77
CA PHE A 117 0.79 -2.78 18.33
C PHE A 117 -0.57 -2.24 17.86
N PRO A 118 -0.64 -1.18 17.03
CA PRO A 118 -1.87 -0.80 16.37
C PRO A 118 -2.34 -1.99 15.51
N GLY A 119 -3.56 -2.47 15.76
CA GLY A 119 -4.14 -3.64 15.08
C GLY A 119 -4.46 -4.83 15.98
N THR A 120 -4.19 -4.80 17.30
CA THR A 120 -4.78 -5.79 18.20
C THR A 120 -6.20 -5.38 18.59
N PRO A 121 -7.22 -6.21 18.34
CA PRO A 121 -8.57 -5.96 18.84
C PRO A 121 -8.51 -5.76 20.35
N LYS A 122 -9.09 -4.67 20.87
CA LYS A 122 -9.24 -4.51 22.32
C LYS A 122 -9.99 -5.74 22.86
N PRO A 123 -9.45 -6.49 23.84
CA PRO A 123 -10.15 -7.61 24.41
C PRO A 123 -11.46 -7.09 25.02
N TYR A 124 -12.58 -7.54 24.47
CA TYR A 124 -13.89 -7.19 24.99
C TYR A 124 -14.10 -7.96 26.29
N VAL A 125 -14.28 -7.23 27.39
CA VAL A 125 -14.59 -7.81 28.70
C VAL A 125 -16.09 -8.07 28.76
N GLY A 126 -16.48 -9.35 28.76
CA GLY A 126 -17.64 -9.87 29.47
C GLY A 126 -19.04 -9.42 29.05
N GLY A 127 -19.65 -10.16 28.12
CA GLY A 127 -21.09 -10.20 27.88
C GLY A 127 -21.37 -11.02 26.63
N SER A 128 -22.29 -11.99 26.67
CA SER A 128 -22.64 -12.81 25.49
C SER A 128 -23.21 -11.90 24.40
N VAL A 129 -22.37 -11.60 23.41
CA VAL A 129 -22.74 -10.70 22.33
C VAL A 129 -23.68 -11.46 21.41
N LYS A 130 -24.94 -11.03 21.30
CA LYS A 130 -25.94 -11.71 20.47
C LYS A 130 -25.84 -11.30 19.00
N CYS A 131 -26.09 -12.25 18.11
CA CYS A 131 -26.29 -12.04 16.69
C CYS A 131 -27.52 -11.15 16.47
N ARG A 132 -27.38 -10.11 15.64
CA ARG A 132 -28.46 -9.17 15.34
C ARG A 132 -29.60 -9.81 14.54
N VAL A 133 -29.35 -10.90 13.83
CA VAL A 133 -30.34 -11.55 12.96
C VAL A 133 -31.13 -12.61 13.75
N CYS A 134 -30.47 -13.58 14.38
CA CYS A 134 -31.16 -14.68 15.07
C CYS A 134 -31.15 -14.60 16.61
N GLY A 135 -30.41 -13.67 17.23
CA GLY A 135 -30.28 -13.58 18.69
C GLY A 135 -29.37 -14.62 19.36
N GLY A 136 -28.82 -15.58 18.60
CA GLY A 136 -27.81 -16.54 19.06
C GLY A 136 -26.44 -15.91 19.36
N GLU A 137 -25.42 -16.71 19.64
CA GLU A 137 -24.07 -16.18 19.93
C GLU A 137 -23.41 -15.57 18.68
N ALA A 138 -22.88 -14.36 18.80
CA ALA A 138 -22.16 -13.70 17.72
C ALA A 138 -20.71 -14.18 17.65
N ALA A 139 -20.26 -14.57 16.47
CA ALA A 139 -18.88 -14.94 16.18
C ALA A 139 -18.05 -13.74 15.68
N VAL A 140 -18.70 -12.74 15.06
CA VAL A 140 -18.03 -11.60 14.43
C VAL A 140 -18.73 -10.29 14.81
N ARG A 141 -17.93 -9.26 15.05
CA ARG A 141 -18.37 -7.87 15.18
C ARG A 141 -17.78 -7.03 14.04
N LEU A 142 -18.66 -6.34 13.31
CA LEU A 142 -18.33 -5.49 12.17
C LEU A 142 -18.50 -4.03 12.58
N GLU A 143 -17.41 -3.39 13.01
CA GLU A 143 -17.45 -2.02 13.55
C GLU A 143 -17.99 -1.02 12.53
N TYR A 144 -17.55 -1.10 11.27
CA TYR A 144 -17.97 -0.21 10.19
C TYR A 144 -19.48 -0.28 9.88
N ALA A 145 -20.16 -1.37 10.28
CA ALA A 145 -21.60 -1.54 10.05
C ALA A 145 -22.40 -1.55 11.35
N ASN A 146 -21.73 -1.47 12.51
CA ASN A 146 -22.32 -1.70 13.82
C ASN A 146 -23.19 -2.99 13.84
N LEU A 147 -22.63 -4.08 13.29
CA LEU A 147 -23.28 -5.39 13.20
C LEU A 147 -22.54 -6.43 14.03
N ARG A 148 -23.32 -7.37 14.57
CA ARG A 148 -22.84 -8.54 15.31
C ARG A 148 -23.52 -9.75 14.73
N LEU A 149 -22.77 -10.73 14.23
CA LEU A 149 -23.31 -11.85 13.45
C LEU A 149 -22.76 -13.18 13.99
N CYS A 150 -23.60 -14.21 14.05
CA CYS A 150 -23.12 -15.59 14.20
C CYS A 150 -22.41 -16.04 12.91
N GLY A 151 -21.78 -17.22 12.94
CA GLY A 151 -21.03 -17.73 11.78
C GLY A 151 -21.85 -17.79 10.49
N GLU A 152 -23.05 -18.37 10.55
CA GLU A 152 -23.93 -18.54 9.39
C GLU A 152 -24.36 -17.20 8.79
N HIS A 153 -24.90 -16.28 9.60
CA HIS A 153 -25.31 -14.97 9.11
C HIS A 153 -24.14 -14.10 8.64
N PHE A 154 -22.93 -14.33 9.18
CA PHE A 154 -21.75 -13.66 8.66
C PHE A 154 -21.36 -14.18 7.27
N VAL A 155 -21.39 -15.49 7.04
CA VAL A 155 -21.13 -16.12 5.73
C VAL A 155 -22.11 -15.58 4.68
N GLU A 156 -23.41 -15.55 5.01
CA GLU A 156 -24.43 -14.98 4.13
C GLU A 156 -24.21 -13.49 3.87
N PHE A 157 -23.86 -12.72 4.91
CA PHE A 157 -23.53 -11.30 4.78
C PHE A 157 -22.34 -11.06 3.84
N PHE A 158 -21.29 -11.87 3.98
CA PHE A 158 -20.09 -11.81 3.16
C PHE A 158 -20.42 -12.12 1.69
N GLU A 159 -21.07 -13.25 1.41
CA GLU A 159 -21.42 -13.68 0.05
C GLU A 159 -22.36 -12.68 -0.63
N ARG A 160 -23.35 -12.16 0.10
CA ARG A 160 -24.24 -11.11 -0.40
C ARG A 160 -23.48 -9.83 -0.73
N ARG A 161 -22.42 -9.48 0.01
CA ARG A 161 -21.57 -8.32 -0.34
C ARG A 161 -20.77 -8.58 -1.61
N VAL A 162 -20.16 -9.76 -1.75
CA VAL A 162 -19.41 -10.13 -2.96
C VAL A 162 -20.33 -10.06 -4.18
N LEU A 163 -21.51 -10.68 -4.07
CA LEU A 163 -22.53 -10.64 -5.12
C LEU A 163 -22.92 -9.21 -5.49
N ARG A 164 -23.29 -8.36 -4.52
CA ARG A 164 -23.63 -6.96 -4.79
C ARG A 164 -22.49 -6.19 -5.44
N THR A 165 -21.24 -6.52 -5.12
CA THR A 165 -20.07 -5.89 -5.74
C THR A 165 -19.95 -6.33 -7.21
N VAL A 166 -20.09 -7.62 -7.48
CA VAL A 166 -20.11 -8.18 -8.84
C VAL A 166 -21.21 -7.53 -9.68
N GLU A 167 -22.44 -7.47 -9.17
CA GLU A 167 -23.61 -6.88 -9.84
C GLU A 167 -23.43 -5.36 -10.07
N ARG A 168 -23.02 -4.61 -9.03
CA ARG A 168 -22.85 -3.15 -9.09
C ARG A 168 -21.90 -2.71 -10.20
N TYR A 169 -20.83 -3.45 -10.44
CA TYR A 169 -19.81 -3.10 -11.42
C TYR A 169 -19.92 -3.92 -12.72
N GLY A 170 -20.98 -4.72 -12.88
CA GLY A 170 -21.17 -5.58 -14.07
C GLY A 170 -19.99 -6.48 -14.35
N MET A 171 -19.39 -7.07 -13.30
CA MET A 171 -18.09 -7.73 -13.40
C MET A 171 -18.14 -9.03 -14.20
N LEU A 172 -19.23 -9.77 -14.08
CA LEU A 172 -19.43 -11.13 -14.58
C LEU A 172 -20.80 -11.21 -15.25
N ARG A 173 -20.92 -12.00 -16.32
CA ARG A 173 -22.17 -12.24 -17.05
C ARG A 173 -22.46 -13.74 -17.16
N GLU A 174 -23.73 -14.07 -17.31
CA GLU A 174 -24.18 -15.44 -17.54
C GLU A 174 -23.52 -16.05 -18.79
N GLY A 175 -23.13 -17.33 -18.69
CA GLY A 175 -22.39 -18.07 -19.71
C GLY A 175 -20.88 -17.77 -19.74
N GLU A 176 -20.38 -16.82 -18.96
CA GLU A 176 -18.94 -16.51 -18.95
C GLU A 176 -18.12 -17.52 -18.14
N ARG A 177 -16.96 -17.87 -18.69
CA ARG A 177 -15.88 -18.53 -17.96
C ARG A 177 -15.02 -17.51 -17.21
N VAL A 178 -14.84 -17.71 -15.90
CA VAL A 178 -14.11 -16.83 -14.99
C VAL A 178 -12.84 -17.50 -14.49
N ALA A 179 -11.68 -16.92 -14.83
CA ALA A 179 -10.40 -17.34 -14.28
C ALA A 179 -10.18 -16.75 -12.89
N VAL A 180 -10.28 -17.57 -11.84
CA VAL A 180 -10.05 -17.14 -10.45
C VAL A 180 -8.58 -17.31 -10.12
N ALA A 181 -7.89 -16.19 -9.91
CA ALA A 181 -6.47 -16.19 -9.53
C ALA A 181 -6.32 -16.51 -8.03
N VAL A 182 -5.82 -17.71 -7.72
CA VAL A 182 -5.66 -18.19 -6.34
C VAL A 182 -4.18 -18.29 -6.00
N SER A 183 -3.75 -17.54 -4.98
CA SER A 183 -2.36 -17.58 -4.53
C SER A 183 -2.12 -18.65 -3.47
N GLY A 184 -3.16 -19.11 -2.77
CA GLY A 184 -3.08 -19.92 -1.55
C GLY A 184 -3.22 -19.10 -0.25
N GLY A 185 -3.26 -17.76 -0.37
CA GLY A 185 -3.55 -16.86 0.75
C GLY A 185 -5.04 -16.70 0.99
N LYS A 186 -5.40 -16.30 2.23
CA LYS A 186 -6.78 -16.19 2.74
C LYS A 186 -7.74 -15.45 1.80
N ASP A 187 -7.31 -14.35 1.18
CA ASP A 187 -8.20 -13.47 0.40
C ASP A 187 -8.58 -14.13 -0.92
N SER A 188 -7.60 -14.74 -1.58
CA SER A 188 -7.81 -15.46 -2.84
C SER A 188 -8.59 -16.77 -2.65
N VAL A 189 -8.36 -17.46 -1.53
CA VAL A 189 -9.13 -18.66 -1.14
C VAL A 189 -10.57 -18.27 -0.79
N SER A 190 -10.77 -17.21 0.00
CA SER A 190 -12.12 -16.71 0.32
C SER A 190 -12.89 -16.29 -0.92
N LEU A 191 -12.21 -15.63 -1.88
CA LEU A 191 -12.81 -15.28 -3.16
C LEU A 191 -13.24 -16.53 -3.95
N LEU A 192 -12.37 -17.54 -4.06
CA LEU A 192 -12.69 -18.79 -4.75
C LEU A 192 -13.94 -19.44 -4.17
N HIS A 193 -14.01 -19.59 -2.84
CA HIS A 193 -15.15 -20.21 -2.17
C HIS A 193 -16.43 -19.39 -2.31
N ALA A 194 -16.36 -18.07 -2.18
CA ALA A 194 -17.52 -17.20 -2.36
C ALA A 194 -18.05 -17.23 -3.80
N LEU A 195 -17.17 -17.12 -4.80
CA LEU A 195 -17.58 -17.24 -6.20
C LEU A 195 -18.11 -18.64 -6.52
N TRP A 196 -17.51 -19.69 -5.97
CA TRP A 196 -18.00 -21.06 -6.13
C TRP A 196 -19.43 -21.18 -5.61
N ARG A 197 -19.73 -20.69 -4.40
CA ARG A 197 -21.10 -20.71 -3.84
C ARG A 197 -22.09 -19.85 -4.64
N LEU A 198 -21.62 -18.77 -5.27
CA LEU A 198 -22.44 -17.86 -6.06
C LEU A 198 -22.57 -18.25 -7.54
N ARG A 199 -21.79 -19.23 -8.04
CA ARG A 199 -21.63 -19.51 -9.47
C ARG A 199 -22.95 -19.82 -10.19
N GLU A 200 -23.83 -20.60 -9.56
CA GLU A 200 -25.12 -21.01 -10.13
C GLU A 200 -26.03 -19.81 -10.29
N ARG A 201 -26.04 -18.93 -9.28
CA ARG A 201 -26.81 -17.68 -9.30
C ARG A 201 -26.26 -16.69 -10.32
N LEU A 202 -24.95 -16.66 -10.51
CA LEU A 202 -24.28 -15.80 -11.49
C LEU A 202 -24.31 -16.38 -12.90
N GLY A 203 -24.65 -17.66 -13.05
CA GLY A 203 -24.61 -18.39 -14.32
C GLY A 203 -23.21 -18.49 -14.92
N VAL A 204 -22.16 -18.61 -14.10
CA VAL A 204 -20.76 -18.60 -14.57
C VAL A 204 -20.04 -19.93 -14.33
N GLU A 205 -19.09 -20.22 -15.20
CA GLU A 205 -18.14 -21.31 -14.99
C GLU A 205 -16.85 -20.81 -14.36
N LEU A 206 -16.29 -21.54 -13.40
CA LEU A 206 -15.03 -21.17 -12.75
C LEU A 206 -13.88 -22.03 -13.26
N VAL A 207 -12.73 -21.40 -13.49
CA VAL A 207 -11.45 -22.09 -13.68
C VAL A 207 -10.39 -21.45 -12.79
N GLY A 208 -9.68 -22.26 -12.03
CA GLY A 208 -8.60 -21.84 -11.14
C GLY A 208 -7.31 -21.53 -11.88
N VAL A 209 -6.60 -20.47 -11.49
CA VAL A 209 -5.25 -20.19 -11.98
C VAL A 209 -4.31 -19.88 -10.83
N THR A 210 -3.23 -20.63 -10.73
CA THR A 210 -2.15 -20.41 -9.75
C THR A 210 -0.84 -20.18 -10.49
N ILE A 211 -0.10 -19.14 -10.11
CA ILE A 211 1.23 -18.87 -10.65
C ILE A 211 2.27 -19.28 -9.61
N ASP A 212 3.03 -20.33 -9.91
CA ASP A 212 4.21 -20.68 -9.12
C ASP A 212 5.38 -19.77 -9.52
N LEU A 213 5.82 -18.95 -8.56
CA LEU A 213 6.88 -17.95 -8.76
C LEU A 213 8.29 -18.52 -8.54
N GLY A 214 8.42 -19.78 -8.12
CA GLY A 214 9.68 -20.44 -7.79
C GLY A 214 10.43 -19.77 -6.63
N ILE A 215 9.72 -19.23 -5.63
CA ILE A 215 10.36 -18.67 -4.43
C ILE A 215 10.68 -19.83 -3.49
N ARG A 216 11.97 -20.08 -3.26
CA ARG A 216 12.42 -21.28 -2.53
C ARG A 216 11.83 -21.37 -1.13
N GLY A 217 11.25 -22.53 -0.85
CA GLY A 217 10.66 -22.84 0.45
C GLY A 217 9.46 -21.96 0.79
N TYR A 218 8.81 -21.34 -0.18
CA TYR A 218 7.58 -20.53 -0.02
C TYR A 218 6.54 -20.92 -1.06
N SER A 219 6.95 -21.01 -2.33
CA SER A 219 6.08 -21.32 -3.46
C SER A 219 5.34 -22.65 -3.29
N GLU A 220 6.03 -23.69 -2.85
CA GLU A 220 5.52 -25.06 -2.80
C GLU A 220 4.31 -25.18 -1.87
N GLU A 221 4.40 -24.56 -0.69
CA GLU A 221 3.32 -24.52 0.31
C GLU A 221 2.08 -23.79 -0.24
N TYR A 222 2.29 -22.62 -0.83
CA TYR A 222 1.21 -21.78 -1.35
C TYR A 222 0.51 -22.42 -2.56
N VAL A 223 1.27 -23.03 -3.47
CA VAL A 223 0.73 -23.77 -4.62
C VAL A 223 -0.06 -24.98 -4.13
N GLY A 224 0.47 -25.76 -3.17
CA GLY A 224 -0.22 -26.90 -2.60
C GLY A 224 -1.57 -26.53 -1.98
N VAL A 225 -1.62 -25.44 -1.19
CA VAL A 225 -2.87 -24.92 -0.62
C VAL A 225 -3.87 -24.50 -1.70
N ALA A 226 -3.41 -23.85 -2.77
CA ALA A 226 -4.31 -23.46 -3.86
C ALA A 226 -4.91 -24.68 -4.57
N VAL A 227 -4.06 -25.67 -4.90
CA VAL A 227 -4.47 -26.94 -5.52
C VAL A 227 -5.48 -27.68 -4.65
N GLU A 228 -5.21 -27.83 -3.36
CA GLU A 228 -6.12 -28.51 -2.43
C GLU A 228 -7.51 -27.86 -2.41
N ASN A 229 -7.59 -26.53 -2.47
CA ASN A 229 -8.88 -25.84 -2.52
C ASN A 229 -9.61 -26.06 -3.86
N PHE A 230 -8.89 -26.11 -4.99
CA PHE A 230 -9.51 -26.41 -6.28
C PHE A 230 -10.07 -27.82 -6.31
N GLU A 231 -9.29 -28.80 -5.87
CA GLU A 231 -9.69 -30.22 -5.82
C GLU A 231 -10.90 -30.43 -4.90
N ARG A 232 -10.89 -29.85 -3.69
CA ARG A 232 -12.02 -29.91 -2.75
C ARG A 232 -13.32 -29.37 -3.34
N LEU A 233 -13.25 -28.35 -4.20
CA LEU A 233 -14.40 -27.71 -4.81
C LEU A 233 -14.77 -28.29 -6.19
N GLY A 234 -13.98 -29.23 -6.72
CA GLY A 234 -14.14 -29.74 -8.08
C GLY A 234 -13.97 -28.67 -9.17
N VAL A 235 -13.18 -27.63 -8.92
CA VAL A 235 -12.94 -26.54 -9.88
C VAL A 235 -11.76 -26.92 -10.77
N PRO A 236 -11.89 -26.94 -12.11
CA PRO A 236 -10.76 -27.19 -12.99
C PRO A 236 -9.72 -26.08 -12.81
N TYR A 237 -8.42 -26.40 -12.88
CA TYR A 237 -7.37 -25.41 -12.62
C TYR A 237 -6.13 -25.59 -13.49
N ARG A 238 -5.34 -24.51 -13.61
CA ARG A 238 -4.01 -24.50 -14.22
C ARG A 238 -2.99 -23.92 -13.25
N VAL A 239 -1.93 -24.68 -12.99
CA VAL A 239 -0.72 -24.17 -12.33
C VAL A 239 0.31 -23.80 -13.40
N VAL A 240 0.79 -22.57 -13.38
CA VAL A 240 1.81 -22.08 -14.32
C VAL A 240 3.09 -21.78 -13.56
N ARG A 241 4.19 -22.45 -13.93
CA ARG A 241 5.48 -22.26 -13.26
C ARG A 241 6.31 -21.22 -13.99
N LEU A 242 6.79 -20.22 -13.26
CA LEU A 242 7.67 -19.21 -13.82
C LEU A 242 8.99 -19.82 -14.30
N ALA A 243 9.45 -20.90 -13.64
CA ALA A 243 10.64 -21.65 -14.04
C ALA A 243 10.58 -22.16 -15.49
N ASP A 244 9.38 -22.43 -16.03
CA ASP A 244 9.19 -22.85 -17.44
C ASP A 244 9.56 -21.73 -18.44
N TYR A 245 9.71 -20.49 -17.96
CA TYR A 245 10.17 -19.34 -18.74
C TYR A 245 11.67 -19.06 -18.57
N GLY A 246 12.40 -19.91 -17.83
CA GLY A 246 13.86 -19.87 -17.68
C GLY A 246 14.38 -19.08 -16.49
N PHE A 247 13.53 -18.60 -15.58
CA PHE A 247 13.93 -17.89 -14.37
C PHE A 247 12.89 -18.02 -13.26
N THR A 248 13.22 -17.63 -12.03
CA THR A 248 12.28 -17.52 -10.90
C THR A 248 12.28 -16.11 -10.30
N VAL A 249 11.40 -15.85 -9.33
CA VAL A 249 11.41 -14.57 -8.60
C VAL A 249 12.68 -14.40 -7.75
N ASP A 250 13.31 -15.49 -7.30
CA ASP A 250 14.58 -15.42 -6.57
C ASP A 250 15.70 -14.83 -7.46
N ASP A 251 15.71 -15.12 -8.76
CA ASP A 251 16.68 -14.55 -9.71
C ASP A 251 16.55 -13.02 -9.84
N ALA A 252 15.36 -12.47 -9.57
CA ALA A 252 15.12 -11.02 -9.62
C ALA A 252 15.95 -10.23 -8.60
N THR A 253 16.49 -10.90 -7.57
CA THR A 253 17.42 -10.29 -6.59
C THR A 253 18.72 -9.80 -7.23
N ARG A 254 19.09 -10.32 -8.41
CA ARG A 254 20.27 -9.88 -9.19
C ARG A 254 20.06 -8.54 -9.89
N LEU A 255 18.81 -8.07 -10.00
CA LEU A 255 18.48 -6.83 -10.69
C LEU A 255 18.51 -5.63 -9.74
N ARG A 256 18.90 -4.46 -10.25
CA ARG A 256 18.81 -3.18 -9.53
C ARG A 256 17.37 -2.62 -9.52
N ARG A 257 16.40 -3.44 -9.09
CA ARG A 257 14.99 -3.06 -8.97
C ARG A 257 14.31 -3.86 -7.85
N PRO A 258 13.22 -3.35 -7.23
CA PRO A 258 12.52 -4.10 -6.19
C PRO A 258 11.96 -5.43 -6.72
N VAL A 259 12.19 -6.53 -6.00
CA VAL A 259 11.70 -7.89 -6.34
C VAL A 259 10.17 -7.88 -6.53
N CYS A 260 9.44 -7.20 -5.67
CA CYS A 260 7.97 -7.08 -5.78
C CYS A 260 7.51 -6.39 -7.08
N SER A 261 8.32 -5.51 -7.68
CA SER A 261 8.03 -4.91 -8.99
C SER A 261 8.11 -5.94 -10.12
N VAL A 262 9.11 -6.83 -10.07
CA VAL A 262 9.29 -7.94 -11.01
C VAL A 262 8.16 -8.95 -10.85
N CYS A 263 7.91 -9.41 -9.63
CA CYS A 263 6.83 -10.33 -9.29
C CYS A 263 5.46 -9.82 -9.77
N GLY A 264 5.12 -8.55 -9.50
CA GLY A 264 3.86 -7.96 -9.97
C GLY A 264 3.76 -7.88 -11.50
N THR A 265 4.87 -7.66 -12.21
CA THR A 265 4.91 -7.67 -13.68
C THR A 265 4.67 -9.06 -14.24
N VAL A 266 5.38 -10.06 -13.70
CA VAL A 266 5.25 -11.47 -14.09
C VAL A 266 3.84 -12.00 -13.85
N LYS A 267 3.29 -11.81 -12.64
CA LYS A 267 1.93 -12.28 -12.32
C LYS A 267 0.89 -11.71 -13.27
N ARG A 268 0.96 -10.40 -13.56
CA ARG A 268 -0.02 -9.75 -14.43
C ARG A 268 0.05 -10.24 -15.88
N TYR A 269 1.25 -10.54 -16.38
CA TYR A 269 1.47 -11.11 -17.70
C TYR A 269 0.93 -12.54 -17.77
N LEU A 270 1.40 -13.42 -16.88
CA LEU A 270 1.03 -14.84 -16.89
C LEU A 270 -0.45 -15.05 -16.65
N LEU A 271 -1.08 -14.31 -15.72
CA LEU A 271 -2.51 -14.41 -15.49
C LEU A 271 -3.33 -14.03 -16.73
N ASN A 272 -2.95 -12.96 -17.43
CA ASN A 272 -3.66 -12.54 -18.64
C ASN A 272 -3.53 -13.59 -19.75
N ARG A 273 -2.30 -14.03 -20.01
CA ARG A 273 -2.01 -15.03 -21.05
C ARG A 273 -2.71 -16.36 -20.77
N THR A 274 -2.59 -16.87 -19.54
CA THR A 274 -3.23 -18.13 -19.12
C THR A 274 -4.76 -18.04 -19.21
N ALA A 275 -5.34 -16.89 -18.81
CA ALA A 275 -6.78 -16.69 -18.92
C ALA A 275 -7.25 -16.73 -20.38
N ARG A 276 -6.49 -16.17 -21.33
CA ARG A 276 -6.79 -16.28 -22.77
C ARG A 276 -6.68 -17.71 -23.26
N GLU A 277 -5.62 -18.42 -22.89
CA GLU A 277 -5.40 -19.82 -23.26
C GLU A 277 -6.52 -20.74 -22.73
N LEU A 278 -7.11 -20.41 -21.58
CA LEU A 278 -8.25 -21.13 -20.99
C LEU A 278 -9.62 -20.66 -21.51
N GLY A 279 -9.68 -19.69 -22.44
CA GLY A 279 -10.94 -19.14 -22.93
C GLY A 279 -11.75 -18.40 -21.87
N ALA A 280 -11.10 -17.84 -20.84
CA ALA A 280 -11.76 -17.06 -19.81
C ALA A 280 -12.07 -15.64 -20.28
N HIS A 281 -13.26 -15.16 -19.92
CA HIS A 281 -13.76 -13.82 -20.26
C HIS A 281 -13.28 -12.79 -19.23
N VAL A 282 -13.12 -13.21 -17.98
CA VAL A 282 -12.76 -12.35 -16.86
C VAL A 282 -11.73 -13.04 -15.95
N VAL A 283 -10.73 -12.29 -15.49
CA VAL A 283 -9.83 -12.70 -14.40
C VAL A 283 -10.31 -12.08 -13.09
N ALA A 284 -10.78 -12.90 -12.16
CA ALA A 284 -11.16 -12.49 -10.81
C ALA A 284 -9.95 -12.59 -9.88
N THR A 285 -9.69 -11.55 -9.08
CA THR A 285 -8.54 -11.49 -8.16
C THR A 285 -8.97 -11.12 -6.74
N GLY A 286 -8.32 -11.73 -5.74
CA GLY A 286 -8.64 -11.55 -4.32
C GLY A 286 -8.19 -10.22 -3.70
N HIS A 287 -8.18 -9.11 -4.45
CA HIS A 287 -7.82 -7.80 -3.90
C HIS A 287 -8.98 -7.25 -3.06
N THR A 288 -8.71 -7.02 -1.78
CA THR A 288 -9.66 -6.53 -0.78
C THR A 288 -9.85 -5.00 -0.86
N LEU A 289 -10.75 -4.46 -0.03
CA LEU A 289 -10.89 -3.02 0.21
C LEU A 289 -9.55 -2.40 0.63
N ASP A 290 -8.83 -3.04 1.54
CA ASP A 290 -7.54 -2.60 2.06
C ASP A 290 -6.47 -2.56 0.98
N ASP A 291 -6.40 -3.59 0.14
CA ASP A 291 -5.49 -3.60 -1.02
C ASP A 291 -5.83 -2.47 -1.99
N PHE A 292 -7.11 -2.30 -2.30
CA PHE A 292 -7.58 -1.26 -3.20
C PHE A 292 -7.21 0.13 -2.69
N LEU A 293 -7.48 0.42 -1.43
CA LEU A 293 -7.21 1.72 -0.83
C LEU A 293 -5.71 1.97 -0.64
N SER A 294 -4.91 0.95 -0.34
CA SER A 294 -3.46 1.11 -0.22
C SER A 294 -2.82 1.54 -1.54
N VAL A 295 -3.31 1.04 -2.68
CA VAL A 295 -2.86 1.44 -4.02
C VAL A 295 -3.38 2.83 -4.36
N LEU A 296 -4.64 3.12 -4.04
CA LEU A 296 -5.24 4.44 -4.22
C LEU A 296 -4.45 5.53 -3.49
N LEU A 297 -4.15 5.31 -2.21
CA LEU A 297 -3.41 6.27 -1.38
C LEU A 297 -1.98 6.47 -1.89
N GLN A 298 -1.31 5.40 -2.33
CA GLN A 298 -0.01 5.48 -2.99
C GLN A 298 -0.04 6.31 -4.26
N ALA A 299 -1.03 6.08 -5.13
CA ALA A 299 -1.18 6.81 -6.38
C ALA A 299 -1.45 8.29 -6.11
N TYR A 300 -2.32 8.58 -5.14
CA TYR A 300 -2.61 9.94 -4.69
C TYR A 300 -1.37 10.68 -4.19
N VAL A 301 -0.61 10.08 -3.27
CA VAL A 301 0.62 10.69 -2.71
C VAL A 301 1.67 10.96 -3.78
N ARG A 302 1.75 10.12 -4.82
CA ARG A 302 2.69 10.29 -5.93
C ARG A 302 2.17 11.22 -7.04
N GLY A 303 0.91 11.65 -6.99
CA GLY A 303 0.29 12.39 -8.08
C GLY A 303 0.15 11.58 -9.38
N ASP A 304 0.06 10.25 -9.28
CA ASP A 304 -0.01 9.35 -10.45
C ASP A 304 -1.46 9.28 -10.99
N LEU A 305 -1.83 10.30 -11.77
CA LEU A 305 -3.17 10.40 -12.37
C LEU A 305 -3.48 9.24 -13.32
N GLY A 306 -2.46 8.70 -14.00
CA GLY A 306 -2.63 7.55 -14.91
C GLY A 306 -2.95 6.25 -14.18
N LEU A 307 -2.42 6.04 -12.97
CA LEU A 307 -2.81 4.93 -12.12
C LEU A 307 -4.20 5.17 -11.52
N LEU A 308 -4.49 6.39 -11.04
CA LEU A 308 -5.82 6.73 -10.51
C LEU A 308 -6.93 6.54 -11.55
N SER A 309 -6.69 6.91 -12.81
CA SER A 309 -7.67 6.74 -13.89
C SER A 309 -8.03 5.27 -14.14
N LYS A 310 -7.04 4.37 -14.04
CA LYS A 310 -7.18 2.93 -14.28
C LYS A 310 -7.52 2.13 -13.01
N HIS A 311 -7.50 2.74 -11.84
CA HIS A 311 -7.74 2.03 -10.59
C HIS A 311 -9.24 1.86 -10.34
N LYS A 312 -9.83 0.86 -11.00
CA LYS A 312 -11.25 0.51 -10.87
C LYS A 312 -11.45 -0.89 -10.25
N PRO A 313 -12.62 -1.17 -9.66
CA PRO A 313 -13.03 -2.52 -9.27
C PRO A 313 -13.11 -3.48 -10.46
N TYR A 314 -13.60 -2.97 -11.59
CA TYR A 314 -13.71 -3.68 -12.86
C TYR A 314 -12.94 -2.94 -13.95
N LEU A 315 -12.14 -3.68 -14.70
CA LEU A 315 -11.51 -3.23 -15.92
C LEU A 315 -12.09 -4.05 -17.07
N PRO A 316 -12.75 -3.41 -18.06
CA PRO A 316 -13.33 -4.12 -19.19
C PRO A 316 -12.23 -4.78 -20.04
N PRO A 317 -12.60 -5.76 -20.89
CA PRO A 317 -11.65 -6.34 -21.81
C PRO A 317 -11.14 -5.28 -22.79
N ALA A 318 -9.93 -5.50 -23.28
CA ALA A 318 -9.34 -4.71 -24.33
C ALA A 318 -8.60 -5.65 -25.29
N ASP A 319 -8.15 -5.14 -26.43
CA ASP A 319 -7.49 -5.97 -27.43
C ASP A 319 -6.26 -6.71 -26.86
N GLY A 320 -6.34 -8.05 -26.79
CA GLY A 320 -5.33 -8.93 -26.17
C GLY A 320 -5.31 -8.96 -24.63
N LEU A 321 -6.22 -8.24 -23.96
CA LEU A 321 -6.36 -8.20 -22.51
C LEU A 321 -7.72 -8.72 -22.06
N VAL A 322 -7.70 -9.74 -21.19
CA VAL A 322 -8.90 -10.25 -20.53
C VAL A 322 -9.38 -9.22 -19.51
N ALA A 323 -10.70 -9.12 -19.33
CA ALA A 323 -11.29 -8.26 -18.32
C ALA A 323 -10.75 -8.61 -16.93
N ARG A 324 -10.67 -7.65 -16.02
CA ARG A 324 -10.25 -7.90 -14.63
C ARG A 324 -11.30 -7.46 -13.65
N ALA A 325 -11.66 -8.36 -12.75
CA ALA A 325 -12.60 -8.12 -11.66
C ALA A 325 -11.91 -8.22 -10.30
N LYS A 326 -12.31 -7.35 -9.38
CA LYS A 326 -11.94 -7.39 -7.96
C LYS A 326 -13.21 -7.52 -7.10
N PRO A 327 -13.86 -8.71 -7.03
CA PRO A 327 -15.13 -8.85 -6.31
C PRO A 327 -15.04 -8.54 -4.80
N LEU A 328 -13.83 -8.54 -4.23
CA LEU A 328 -13.55 -8.16 -2.84
C LEU A 328 -13.18 -6.69 -2.65
N SER A 329 -13.27 -5.83 -3.67
CA SER A 329 -12.84 -4.43 -3.55
C SER A 329 -13.66 -3.59 -2.55
N GLU A 330 -14.84 -4.08 -2.16
CA GLU A 330 -15.68 -3.48 -1.11
C GLU A 330 -15.66 -4.28 0.20
N THR A 331 -14.81 -5.31 0.30
CA THR A 331 -14.74 -6.24 1.42
C THR A 331 -13.42 -6.05 2.17
N PRO A 332 -13.45 -5.71 3.47
CA PRO A 332 -12.24 -5.59 4.28
C PRO A 332 -11.43 -6.89 4.39
N GLU A 333 -10.12 -6.78 4.57
CA GLU A 333 -9.21 -7.90 4.81
C GLU A 333 -9.52 -8.66 6.13
N SER A 334 -10.11 -7.97 7.11
CA SER A 334 -10.64 -8.61 8.32
C SER A 334 -11.77 -9.59 8.02
N ASP A 335 -12.61 -9.26 7.03
CA ASP A 335 -13.81 -10.02 6.72
C ASP A 335 -13.46 -11.28 5.93
N THR A 336 -12.47 -11.21 5.02
CA THR A 336 -11.95 -12.41 4.33
C THR A 336 -11.30 -13.39 5.31
N LEU A 337 -10.55 -12.87 6.30
CA LEU A 337 -9.98 -13.71 7.36
C LEU A 337 -11.07 -14.38 8.20
N ALA A 338 -12.10 -13.62 8.61
CA ALA A 338 -13.22 -14.16 9.38
C ALA A 338 -13.98 -15.23 8.56
N TYR A 339 -14.22 -14.98 7.28
CA TYR A 339 -14.90 -15.91 6.37
C TYR A 339 -14.13 -17.22 6.25
N ALA A 340 -12.82 -17.13 6.00
CA ALA A 340 -11.96 -18.30 5.91
C ALA A 340 -11.92 -19.10 7.21
N ARG A 341 -11.86 -18.43 8.36
CA ARG A 341 -11.84 -19.09 9.68
C ARG A 341 -13.17 -19.76 10.03
N ILE A 342 -14.29 -19.09 9.80
CA ILE A 342 -15.64 -19.63 10.09
C ILE A 342 -15.93 -20.88 9.27
N LEU A 343 -15.53 -20.89 8.01
CA LEU A 343 -15.72 -22.05 7.12
C LEU A 343 -14.61 -23.11 7.25
N GLY A 344 -13.60 -22.89 8.11
CA GLY A 344 -12.47 -23.82 8.25
C GLY A 344 -11.67 -24.01 6.96
N LEU A 345 -11.56 -22.97 6.13
CA LEU A 345 -10.87 -23.04 4.85
C LEU A 345 -9.37 -23.24 5.04
N ARG A 346 -8.76 -24.06 4.19
CA ARG A 346 -7.31 -24.22 4.19
C ARG A 346 -6.67 -23.02 3.49
N PHE A 347 -5.90 -22.23 4.22
CA PHE A 347 -5.06 -21.16 3.69
C PHE A 347 -3.73 -21.11 4.46
N THR A 348 -2.73 -20.42 3.90
CA THR A 348 -1.47 -20.15 4.60
C THR A 348 -1.38 -18.68 5.01
N GLU A 349 -0.86 -18.43 6.22
CA GLU A 349 -0.59 -17.10 6.78
C GLU A 349 0.89 -16.69 6.60
N ARG A 350 1.72 -17.58 6.05
CA ARG A 350 3.17 -17.40 5.99
C ARG A 350 3.53 -16.20 5.11
N LYS A 351 4.19 -15.17 5.62
CA LYS A 351 4.51 -13.99 4.80
C LYS A 351 5.60 -14.30 3.77
N CYS A 352 5.46 -13.72 2.57
CA CYS A 352 6.49 -13.81 1.52
C CYS A 352 7.82 -13.22 2.05
N PRO A 353 8.97 -13.89 1.83
CA PRO A 353 10.26 -13.43 2.34
C PRO A 353 10.66 -12.04 1.78
N TYR A 354 10.13 -11.65 0.63
CA TYR A 354 10.39 -10.35 0.00
C TYR A 354 9.37 -9.25 0.38
N ALA A 355 8.30 -9.59 1.12
CA ALA A 355 7.22 -8.65 1.43
C ALA A 355 7.58 -7.59 2.49
N GLY A 356 8.59 -7.84 3.33
CA GLY A 356 8.93 -6.97 4.47
C GLY A 356 9.35 -5.53 4.11
N LYS A 357 9.61 -5.25 2.82
CA LYS A 357 9.93 -3.90 2.32
C LYS A 357 8.82 -3.30 1.45
N ALA A 358 7.62 -3.89 1.44
CA ALA A 358 6.52 -3.43 0.61
C ALA A 358 5.85 -2.20 1.23
N ALA A 359 5.96 -1.06 0.55
CA ALA A 359 5.32 0.20 0.98
C ALA A 359 3.83 0.04 1.26
N SER A 360 3.13 -0.89 0.56
CA SER A 360 1.72 -1.19 0.80
C SER A 360 1.39 -1.55 2.25
N LEU A 361 2.33 -2.13 3.00
CA LEU A 361 2.14 -2.44 4.42
C LEU A 361 2.02 -1.17 5.26
N ASP A 362 2.84 -0.16 4.99
CA ASP A 362 2.81 1.12 5.70
C ASP A 362 1.50 1.88 5.40
N TYR A 363 1.07 1.87 4.13
CA TYR A 363 -0.20 2.49 3.75
C TYR A 363 -1.41 1.78 4.36
N LYS A 364 -1.39 0.43 4.46
CA LYS A 364 -2.43 -0.32 5.16
C LYS A 364 -2.48 0.04 6.65
N ALA A 365 -1.32 0.09 7.32
CA ALA A 365 -1.25 0.49 8.73
C ALA A 365 -1.79 1.91 8.97
N ALA A 366 -1.52 2.86 8.06
CA ALA A 366 -2.08 4.20 8.12
C ALA A 366 -3.62 4.20 7.94
N LEU A 367 -4.14 3.39 7.01
CA LEU A 367 -5.58 3.22 6.82
C LEU A 367 -6.26 2.55 8.02
N ASP A 368 -5.60 1.58 8.65
CA ASP A 368 -6.08 0.90 9.86
C ASP A 368 -6.18 1.86 11.04
N LEU A 369 -5.17 2.72 11.22
CA LEU A 369 -5.19 3.76 12.25
C LEU A 369 -6.38 4.72 12.08
N LEU A 370 -6.67 5.12 10.84
CA LEU A 370 -7.82 5.98 10.55
C LEU A 370 -9.14 5.25 10.78
N GLU A 371 -9.26 4.00 10.34
CA GLU A 371 -10.47 3.19 10.52
C GLU A 371 -10.77 2.92 12.00
N GLU A 372 -9.74 2.69 12.83
CA GLU A 372 -9.90 2.48 14.29
C GLU A 372 -10.46 3.74 14.97
N ARG A 373 -10.00 4.92 14.58
CA ARG A 373 -10.43 6.20 15.17
C ARG A 373 -11.76 6.68 14.61
N HIS A 374 -12.01 6.39 13.34
CA HIS A 374 -13.16 6.86 12.58
C HIS A 374 -13.71 5.70 11.74
N PRO A 375 -14.60 4.87 12.31
CA PRO A 375 -15.18 3.74 11.60
C PRO A 375 -15.83 4.16 10.28
N SER A 376 -15.71 3.32 9.26
CA SER A 376 -16.14 3.56 7.88
C SER A 376 -15.28 4.52 7.06
N THR A 377 -14.12 4.97 7.56
CA THR A 377 -13.21 5.82 6.78
C THR A 377 -12.82 5.17 5.45
N LYS A 378 -12.49 3.87 5.48
CA LYS A 378 -12.14 3.09 4.27
C LYS A 378 -13.27 3.09 3.24
N PHE A 379 -14.51 2.86 3.68
CA PHE A 379 -15.68 2.87 2.80
C PHE A 379 -15.97 4.26 2.23
N GLN A 380 -15.87 5.31 3.06
CA GLN A 380 -16.03 6.69 2.61
C GLN A 380 -14.96 7.07 1.58
N MET A 381 -13.71 6.67 1.81
CA MET A 381 -12.61 6.89 0.88
C MET A 381 -12.86 6.20 -0.46
N LEU A 382 -13.31 4.94 -0.44
CA LEU A 382 -13.65 4.20 -1.65
C LEU A 382 -14.76 4.91 -2.44
N ARG A 383 -15.89 5.25 -1.80
CA ARG A 383 -17.04 5.90 -2.44
C ARG A 383 -16.68 7.28 -2.98
N SER A 384 -16.00 8.10 -2.17
CA SER A 384 -15.52 9.41 -2.61
C SER A 384 -14.64 9.29 -3.86
N PHE A 385 -13.73 8.33 -3.88
CA PHE A 385 -12.89 8.10 -5.05
C PHE A 385 -13.70 7.65 -6.26
N LEU A 386 -14.49 6.58 -6.16
CA LEU A 386 -15.20 6.02 -7.32
C LEU A 386 -16.28 6.95 -7.87
N ASP A 387 -17.01 7.66 -7.00
CA ASP A 387 -18.16 8.46 -7.41
C ASP A 387 -17.75 9.90 -7.82
N LYS A 388 -16.67 10.43 -7.23
CA LYS A 388 -16.28 11.85 -7.43
C LYS A 388 -14.94 12.03 -8.13
N ILE A 389 -13.90 11.31 -7.71
CA ILE A 389 -12.53 11.56 -8.20
C ILE A 389 -12.26 10.81 -9.50
N GLN A 390 -12.53 9.51 -9.53
CA GLN A 390 -12.24 8.62 -10.64
C GLN A 390 -12.82 9.14 -11.98
N PRO A 391 -14.08 9.60 -12.06
CA PRO A 391 -14.63 10.11 -13.32
C PRO A 391 -13.90 11.35 -13.83
N ARG A 392 -13.37 12.18 -12.93
CA ARG A 392 -12.65 13.43 -13.27
C ARG A 392 -11.23 13.18 -13.77
N VAL A 393 -10.61 12.08 -13.35
CA VAL A 393 -9.27 11.69 -13.81
C VAL A 393 -9.33 10.64 -14.93
N ALA A 394 -10.52 10.25 -15.39
CA ALA A 394 -10.67 9.19 -16.39
C ALA A 394 -9.98 9.50 -17.72
N ALA A 395 -9.94 10.78 -18.13
CA ALA A 395 -9.29 11.24 -19.35
C ALA A 395 -7.75 11.04 -19.35
N GLU A 396 -7.14 10.87 -18.18
CA GLU A 396 -5.70 10.60 -18.03
C GLU A 396 -5.34 9.15 -18.38
N ALA A 397 -6.34 8.31 -18.69
CA ALA A 397 -6.10 6.97 -19.19
C ALA A 397 -5.53 7.04 -20.60
N ARG A 398 -4.22 6.78 -20.74
CA ARG A 398 -3.59 6.60 -22.05
C ARG A 398 -4.32 5.51 -22.86
N GLU A 399 -4.74 5.88 -24.07
CA GLU A 399 -5.33 5.00 -25.07
C GLU A 399 -4.25 4.32 -25.92
N GLY A 400 -4.59 3.12 -26.42
CA GLY A 400 -3.74 2.37 -27.34
C GLY A 400 -2.63 1.57 -26.65
N LEU A 401 -2.67 0.25 -26.82
CA LEU A 401 -1.53 -0.63 -26.58
C LEU A 401 -1.07 -1.16 -27.93
N GLY A 402 0.23 -1.05 -28.22
CA GLY A 402 0.83 -1.76 -29.33
C GLY A 402 0.98 -3.25 -29.03
N ARG A 403 1.62 -3.98 -29.94
CA ARG A 403 1.99 -5.38 -29.73
C ARG A 403 3.48 -5.52 -29.44
N CYS A 404 3.82 -6.41 -28.52
CA CYS A 404 5.19 -6.80 -28.27
C CYS A 404 5.75 -7.58 -29.48
N GLU A 405 6.89 -7.16 -30.04
CA GLU A 405 7.51 -7.86 -31.17
C GLU A 405 8.00 -9.28 -30.85
N VAL A 406 8.22 -9.58 -29.57
CA VAL A 406 8.75 -10.89 -29.13
C VAL A 406 7.65 -11.91 -28.86
N CYS A 407 6.55 -11.48 -28.22
CA CYS A 407 5.50 -12.40 -27.76
C CYS A 407 4.09 -12.07 -28.25
N GLY A 408 3.91 -10.98 -29.01
CA GLY A 408 2.61 -10.55 -29.51
C GLY A 408 1.65 -9.99 -28.46
N GLU A 409 1.98 -10.03 -27.16
CA GLU A 409 1.10 -9.52 -26.10
C GLU A 409 1.02 -7.99 -26.09
N PRO A 410 -0.08 -7.40 -25.57
CA PRO A 410 -0.25 -5.96 -25.47
C PRO A 410 0.89 -5.27 -24.72
N SER A 411 1.40 -4.17 -25.29
CA SER A 411 2.52 -3.43 -24.72
C SER A 411 2.48 -1.94 -25.00
N SER A 412 2.94 -1.14 -24.04
CA SER A 412 3.18 0.29 -24.20
C SER A 412 4.54 0.61 -24.82
N SER A 413 5.30 -0.42 -25.24
CA SER A 413 6.66 -0.31 -25.77
C SER A 413 6.90 -1.43 -26.78
N ARG A 414 7.86 -1.25 -27.69
CA ARG A 414 8.26 -2.23 -28.71
C ARG A 414 8.43 -3.67 -28.17
N VAL A 415 9.10 -3.82 -27.02
CA VAL A 415 9.23 -5.09 -26.29
C VAL A 415 8.64 -4.96 -24.89
N CYS A 416 7.71 -5.84 -24.55
CA CYS A 416 7.02 -5.78 -23.26
C CYS A 416 7.96 -5.99 -22.07
N GLN A 417 7.54 -5.52 -20.90
CA GLN A 417 8.33 -5.61 -19.67
C GLN A 417 8.65 -7.06 -19.29
N PHE A 418 7.73 -8.01 -19.55
CA PHE A 418 7.97 -9.43 -19.29
C PHE A 418 9.11 -9.98 -20.16
N CYS A 419 9.06 -9.77 -21.48
CA CYS A 419 10.12 -10.21 -22.40
C CYS A 419 11.46 -9.57 -22.07
N ARG A 420 11.49 -8.28 -21.68
CA ARG A 420 12.71 -7.61 -21.22
C ARG A 420 13.27 -8.23 -19.94
N LEU A 421 12.41 -8.55 -18.97
CA LEU A 421 12.83 -9.23 -17.73
C LEU A 421 13.38 -10.62 -18.01
N ARG A 422 12.70 -11.41 -18.85
CA ARG A 422 13.18 -12.73 -19.28
C ARG A 422 14.53 -12.62 -19.96
N ALA A 423 14.70 -11.68 -20.89
CA ALA A 423 15.97 -11.45 -21.57
C ALA A 423 17.13 -11.14 -20.61
N GLN A 424 16.87 -10.36 -19.55
CA GLN A 424 17.86 -9.99 -18.54
C GLN A 424 18.22 -11.13 -17.58
N LEU A 425 17.27 -12.02 -17.29
CA LEU A 425 17.43 -13.05 -16.25
C LEU A 425 17.76 -14.44 -16.80
N ALA A 426 17.29 -14.76 -18.00
CA ALA A 426 17.38 -16.09 -18.61
C ALA A 426 18.15 -16.12 -19.95
N GLY A 427 18.63 -14.97 -20.44
CA GLY A 427 19.27 -14.85 -21.76
C GLY A 427 18.28 -14.51 -22.89
N ALA A 428 18.80 -14.32 -24.11
CA ALA A 428 18.04 -13.76 -25.24
C ALA A 428 16.71 -14.51 -25.49
N PRO A 429 15.63 -13.79 -25.85
CA PRO A 429 14.36 -14.43 -26.14
C PRO A 429 14.51 -15.25 -27.41
N THR A 430 14.59 -16.57 -27.29
CA THR A 430 14.07 -17.42 -28.35
C THR A 430 12.59 -17.08 -28.47
N GLY A 431 12.12 -16.96 -29.72
CA GLY A 431 10.73 -16.63 -30.07
C GLY A 431 9.71 -17.53 -29.37
N PRO A 432 8.41 -17.43 -29.70
CA PRO A 432 7.38 -18.07 -28.91
C PRO A 432 7.71 -19.56 -28.74
N ALA A 433 7.99 -19.98 -27.51
CA ALA A 433 7.89 -21.38 -27.11
C ALA A 433 6.39 -21.68 -27.16
N VAL A 434 5.90 -21.97 -28.36
CA VAL A 434 4.62 -22.61 -28.59
C VAL A 434 4.86 -24.06 -28.15
N ALA A 435 4.43 -24.37 -26.92
CA ALA A 435 4.23 -25.76 -26.56
C ALA A 435 2.98 -26.23 -27.31
N THR A 436 3.20 -27.17 -28.23
CA THR A 436 2.21 -28.08 -28.80
C THR A 436 1.43 -28.82 -27.72
#